data_AF-A0A094H757-F1
#
_entry.id   AF-A0A094H757-F1
#
_cell.length_a   1.000
_cell.length_b   1.000
_cell.length_c   1.000
_cell.angle_alpha   90.00
_cell.angle_beta   90.00
_cell.angle_gamma   90.00
#
_symmetry.space_group_name_H-M   'P 1'
#
loop_
_entity.id
_entity.type
_entity.pdbx_description
1 polymer ?
#
loop_
_entity_poly.entity_id
_entity_poly.type
_entity_poly.pdbx_seq_one_letter_code
_entity_poly.pdbx_strand_id
1 'polypeptide(L)'
;MRFTSSLAAASVLAGVLASPIAVAKTSSVVERATIDAALFTKLKYYVQYAAAAYCTNNGDSSGTPISCAAGNCPDVQAANAVSVLEFDSSVLTDMRGFVSVSTVSQEIVLAFRGSSSIRNFIADLNFAYVDFGCSGCSAHAGFATAWAEPRSAVLAALKAATAQYPSYKLVVTGHSLGGAVATLAAADLRSQGYAADLYTYGSPRVGNSAFASWVSAQSGITARVTHVNDPVPRLPPMLIAGFRHTTPEYWLSTGGATTVDYTLADVKVCTGIATTGCNAGTVPTLNLDAHRYYFLPATECAPDLAFKRDEPMSPARRADGTASDEDVLSWMAADAEASPGDLSTD
;
A
#
# COMPACT_ATOMS: atom_id res chain seq x y z
N MET A 1 -49.14 76.91 33.08
CA MET A 1 -47.98 76.17 32.53
C MET A 1 -48.39 74.72 32.32
N ARG A 2 -48.08 74.15 31.14
CA ARG A 2 -48.48 72.80 30.70
C ARG A 2 -47.58 71.69 31.30
N PHE A 3 -48.02 70.45 31.05
CA PHE A 3 -47.35 69.13 31.10
C PHE A 3 -47.69 68.29 32.35
N THR A 4 -48.70 67.40 32.30
CA THR A 4 -48.79 66.03 31.71
C THR A 4 -47.95 64.96 32.42
N SER A 5 -48.68 64.08 33.12
CA SER A 5 -48.62 62.61 33.16
C SER A 5 -47.31 61.88 32.79
N SER A 6 -46.92 60.93 33.64
CA SER A 6 -46.86 59.49 33.27
C SER A 6 -46.51 58.60 34.47
N LEU A 7 -47.29 57.53 34.65
CA LEU A 7 -46.97 56.38 35.50
C LEU A 7 -45.79 55.61 34.90
N ALA A 8 -44.82 55.20 35.74
CA ALA A 8 -43.80 54.23 35.38
C ALA A 8 -44.07 52.91 36.14
N ALA A 9 -44.32 51.84 35.38
CA ALA A 9 -44.28 50.47 35.83
C ALA A 9 -42.82 50.00 35.85
N ALA A 10 -42.37 49.40 36.95
CA ALA A 10 -41.08 48.72 37.03
C ALA A 10 -41.32 47.22 37.19
N SER A 11 -41.02 46.49 36.11
CA SER A 11 -41.06 45.04 35.99
C SER A 11 -39.86 44.39 36.67
N VAL A 12 -40.12 43.35 37.45
CA VAL A 12 -39.12 42.50 38.11
C VAL A 12 -38.50 41.57 37.06
N LEU A 13 -37.18 41.71 36.79
CA LEU A 13 -36.42 40.75 36.00
C LEU A 13 -35.98 39.57 36.88
N ALA A 14 -36.44 38.37 36.55
CA ALA A 14 -35.91 37.11 37.08
C ALA A 14 -34.60 36.76 36.33
N GLY A 15 -33.49 36.65 37.07
CA GLY A 15 -32.21 36.18 36.53
C GLY A 15 -32.22 34.67 36.34
N VAL A 16 -32.08 34.22 35.09
CA VAL A 16 -31.85 32.81 34.76
C VAL A 16 -30.36 32.51 34.96
N LEU A 17 -30.04 31.68 35.94
CA LEU A 17 -28.70 31.12 36.14
C LEU A 17 -28.45 30.03 35.08
N ALA A 18 -27.75 30.38 34.01
CA ALA A 18 -27.22 29.40 33.06
C ALA A 18 -26.05 28.65 33.72
N SER A 19 -26.23 27.35 33.99
CA SER A 19 -25.12 26.47 34.39
C SER A 19 -24.16 26.27 33.21
N PRO A 20 -22.84 26.32 33.41
CA PRO A 20 -21.91 26.02 32.34
C PRO A 20 -22.01 24.52 32.03
N ILE A 21 -22.52 24.19 30.85
CA ILE A 21 -22.37 22.85 30.29
C ILE A 21 -20.86 22.67 30.08
N ALA A 22 -20.23 21.87 30.94
CA ALA A 22 -18.88 21.40 30.72
C ALA A 22 -18.90 20.54 29.46
N VAL A 23 -18.57 21.14 28.32
CA VAL A 23 -18.25 20.40 27.10
C VAL A 23 -17.02 19.57 27.44
N ALA A 24 -17.22 18.27 27.63
CA ALA A 24 -16.12 17.32 27.66
C ALA A 24 -15.38 17.48 26.33
N LYS A 25 -14.19 18.07 26.36
CA LYS A 25 -13.24 17.95 25.26
C LYS A 25 -12.87 16.48 25.20
N THR A 26 -13.57 15.71 24.38
CA THR A 26 -13.01 14.50 23.80
C THR A 26 -11.84 14.95 22.94
N SER A 27 -10.68 15.10 23.57
CA SER A 27 -9.40 15.04 22.87
C SER A 27 -9.37 13.66 22.22
N SER A 28 -9.66 13.61 20.93
CA SER A 28 -9.23 12.52 20.08
C SER A 28 -7.71 12.52 20.11
N VAL A 29 -7.14 11.80 21.10
CA VAL A 29 -5.77 11.35 21.00
C VAL A 29 -5.76 10.45 19.78
N VAL A 30 -5.30 11.01 18.65
CA VAL A 30 -4.81 10.23 17.52
C VAL A 30 -3.75 9.34 18.13
N GLU A 31 -4.12 8.09 18.42
CA GLU A 31 -3.21 7.08 18.90
C GLU A 31 -2.07 7.06 17.88
N ARG A 32 -0.86 7.43 18.31
CA ARG A 32 0.32 7.29 17.46
C ARG A 32 0.27 5.87 16.95
N ALA A 33 0.18 5.68 15.64
CA ALA A 33 0.32 4.35 15.06
C ALA A 33 1.63 3.78 15.61
N THR A 34 1.51 2.80 16.50
CA THR A 34 2.65 2.09 17.09
C THR A 34 2.62 0.69 16.51
N ILE A 35 3.80 0.14 16.27
CA ILE A 35 3.91 -1.26 15.90
C ILE A 35 4.00 -2.09 17.19
N ASP A 36 3.11 -3.07 17.31
CA ASP A 36 3.18 -4.08 18.36
C ASP A 36 3.77 -5.40 17.83
N ALA A 37 4.07 -6.32 18.75
CA ALA A 37 4.65 -7.62 18.40
C ALA A 37 3.74 -8.48 17.51
N ALA A 38 2.42 -8.35 17.66
CA ALA A 38 1.46 -9.12 16.90
C ALA A 38 1.41 -8.66 15.43
N LEU A 39 1.37 -7.35 15.20
CA LEU A 39 1.43 -6.77 13.87
C LEU A 39 2.78 -7.03 13.21
N PHE A 40 3.89 -6.86 13.93
CA PHE A 40 5.22 -7.16 13.40
C PHE A 40 5.36 -8.60 12.92
N THR A 41 4.82 -9.56 13.69
CA THR A 41 4.76 -10.96 13.27
C THR A 41 3.95 -11.13 11.97
N LYS A 42 2.83 -10.43 11.84
CA LYS A 42 2.02 -10.43 10.60
C LYS A 42 2.76 -9.81 9.41
N LEU A 43 3.54 -8.75 9.60
CA LEU A 43 4.37 -8.16 8.54
C LEU A 43 5.39 -9.18 8.01
N LYS A 44 6.04 -9.93 8.90
CA LYS A 44 6.99 -10.99 8.52
C LYS A 44 6.31 -12.21 7.88
N TYR A 45 5.06 -12.48 8.25
CA TYR A 45 4.30 -13.59 7.71
C TYR A 45 3.74 -13.27 6.31
N TYR A 46 3.06 -12.13 6.12
CA TYR A 46 2.41 -11.84 4.84
C TYR A 46 3.37 -11.48 3.71
N VAL A 47 4.61 -11.06 4.01
CA VAL A 47 5.63 -10.90 2.96
C VAL A 47 5.98 -12.23 2.29
N GLN A 48 5.83 -13.35 2.99
CA GLN A 48 6.05 -14.68 2.40
C GLN A 48 5.00 -15.02 1.34
N TYR A 49 3.75 -14.60 1.51
CA TYR A 49 2.73 -14.71 0.46
C TYR A 49 3.06 -13.82 -0.74
N ALA A 50 3.52 -12.59 -0.49
CA ALA A 50 3.96 -11.69 -1.56
C ALA A 50 5.17 -12.27 -2.32
N ALA A 51 6.10 -12.94 -1.63
CA ALA A 51 7.24 -13.63 -2.23
C ALA A 51 6.81 -14.89 -3.00
N ALA A 52 5.86 -15.66 -2.45
CA ALA A 52 5.31 -16.86 -3.09
C ALA A 52 4.62 -16.56 -4.43
N ALA A 53 4.06 -15.35 -4.60
CA ALA A 53 3.47 -14.91 -5.86
C ALA A 53 4.49 -14.78 -7.00
N TYR A 54 5.79 -14.73 -6.70
CA TYR A 54 6.85 -14.77 -7.73
C TYR A 54 7.17 -16.19 -8.21
N CYS A 55 6.86 -17.24 -7.43
CA CYS A 55 7.22 -18.60 -7.79
C CYS A 55 6.30 -19.11 -8.90
N THR A 56 6.88 -19.60 -10.00
CA THR A 56 6.12 -20.00 -11.20
C THR A 56 5.16 -21.16 -10.94
N ASN A 57 5.50 -22.05 -10.01
CA ASN A 57 4.66 -23.20 -9.63
C ASN A 57 3.37 -22.81 -8.90
N ASN A 58 3.22 -21.56 -8.44
CA ASN A 58 2.00 -21.06 -7.80
C ASN A 58 1.13 -20.25 -8.79
N GLY A 59 1.33 -20.44 -10.11
CA GLY A 59 0.62 -19.70 -11.16
C GLY A 59 0.08 -20.55 -12.31
N ASP A 60 0.26 -21.87 -12.28
CA ASP A 60 -0.14 -22.81 -13.34
C ASP A 60 -0.83 -24.10 -12.85
N SER A 61 -1.11 -24.24 -11.56
CA SER A 61 -1.63 -25.46 -10.94
C SER A 61 -2.53 -25.21 -9.71
N SER A 62 -3.68 -24.57 -9.94
CA SER A 62 -4.69 -24.34 -8.89
C SER A 62 -5.11 -25.62 -8.16
N GLY A 63 -5.36 -25.54 -6.85
CA GLY A 63 -5.71 -26.69 -6.00
C GLY A 63 -4.50 -27.39 -5.39
N THR A 64 -3.31 -26.81 -5.55
CA THR A 64 -2.06 -27.32 -4.96
C THR A 64 -1.59 -26.45 -3.79
N PRO A 65 -0.79 -27.01 -2.86
CA PRO A 65 -0.20 -26.23 -1.78
C PRO A 65 0.74 -25.14 -2.32
N ILE A 66 0.62 -23.93 -1.76
CA ILE A 66 1.56 -22.84 -2.00
C ILE A 66 2.94 -23.29 -1.53
N SER A 67 3.94 -23.15 -2.40
CA SER A 67 5.31 -23.55 -2.10
C SER A 67 6.34 -22.65 -2.76
N CYS A 68 7.50 -22.50 -2.10
CA CYS A 68 8.61 -21.70 -2.60
C CYS A 68 9.90 -22.51 -2.58
N ALA A 69 10.37 -22.92 -3.76
CA ALA A 69 11.63 -23.67 -3.89
C ALA A 69 12.85 -22.88 -3.36
N ALA A 70 12.77 -21.54 -3.42
CA ALA A 70 13.77 -20.62 -2.86
C ALA A 70 13.82 -20.59 -1.32
N GLY A 71 12.87 -21.24 -0.62
CA GLY A 71 12.82 -21.27 0.84
C GLY A 71 12.38 -19.96 1.50
N ASN A 72 11.79 -19.03 0.73
CA ASN A 72 11.35 -17.72 1.20
C ASN A 72 9.84 -17.64 1.54
N CYS A 73 9.16 -18.78 1.72
CA CYS A 73 7.82 -18.83 2.32
C CYS A 73 7.56 -20.00 3.30
N PRO A 74 8.47 -20.29 4.25
CA PRO A 74 8.35 -21.44 5.14
C PRO A 74 7.09 -21.44 6.01
N ASP A 75 6.65 -20.29 6.52
CA ASP A 75 5.46 -20.21 7.38
C ASP A 75 4.17 -20.39 6.57
N VAL A 76 4.15 -19.94 5.31
CA VAL A 76 3.02 -20.19 4.39
C VAL A 76 2.90 -21.68 4.08
N GLN A 77 4.03 -22.36 3.87
CA GLN A 77 4.07 -23.81 3.69
C GLN A 77 3.64 -24.54 4.97
N ALA A 78 4.08 -24.08 6.15
CA ALA A 78 3.66 -24.63 7.44
C ALA A 78 2.17 -24.41 7.72
N ALA A 79 1.61 -23.30 7.24
CA ALA A 79 0.17 -23.01 7.28
C ALA A 79 -0.64 -23.88 6.30
N ASN A 80 0.00 -24.71 5.47
CA ASN A 80 -0.65 -25.56 4.48
C ASN A 80 -1.67 -24.77 3.62
N ALA A 81 -1.26 -23.58 3.17
CA ALA A 81 -2.08 -22.75 2.29
C ALA A 81 -2.22 -23.44 0.92
N VAL A 82 -3.43 -23.53 0.39
CA VAL A 82 -3.73 -24.16 -0.90
C VAL A 82 -4.33 -23.11 -1.83
N SER A 83 -3.84 -23.02 -3.06
CA SER A 83 -4.42 -22.12 -4.06
C SER A 83 -5.82 -22.58 -4.46
N VAL A 84 -6.78 -21.66 -4.48
CA VAL A 84 -8.16 -21.90 -4.97
C VAL A 84 -8.44 -21.15 -6.28
N LEU A 85 -7.59 -20.17 -6.60
CA LEU A 85 -7.52 -19.51 -7.90
C LEU A 85 -6.07 -19.12 -8.13
N GLU A 86 -5.59 -19.31 -9.34
CA GLU A 86 -4.34 -18.74 -9.83
C GLU A 86 -4.68 -17.97 -11.11
N PHE A 87 -4.08 -16.81 -11.28
CA PHE A 87 -4.32 -15.97 -12.45
C PHE A 87 -3.01 -15.47 -13.04
N ASP A 88 -2.94 -15.54 -14.36
CA ASP A 88 -1.93 -14.91 -15.19
C ASP A 88 -2.66 -14.03 -16.19
N SER A 89 -2.41 -12.74 -16.08
CA SER A 89 -3.08 -11.73 -16.88
C SER A 89 -2.39 -11.60 -18.24
N SER A 90 -2.99 -10.84 -19.15
CA SER A 90 -2.46 -10.64 -20.50
C SER A 90 -1.01 -10.16 -20.50
N VAL A 91 -0.31 -10.37 -21.62
CA VAL A 91 1.05 -9.88 -21.87
C VAL A 91 1.19 -8.37 -21.60
N LEU A 92 0.08 -7.61 -21.71
CA LEU A 92 0.07 -6.16 -21.47
C LEU A 92 0.21 -5.79 -19.99
N THR A 93 -0.40 -6.55 -19.09
CA THR A 93 -0.37 -6.26 -17.64
C THR A 93 0.67 -7.10 -16.91
N ASP A 94 1.03 -8.29 -17.45
CA ASP A 94 1.92 -9.29 -16.85
C ASP A 94 1.63 -9.44 -15.34
N MET A 95 0.34 -9.40 -14.98
CA MET A 95 -0.12 -9.43 -13.61
C MET A 95 -0.41 -10.86 -13.21
N ARG A 96 0.32 -11.35 -12.22
CA ARG A 96 0.16 -12.70 -11.68
C ARG A 96 -0.22 -12.66 -10.22
N GLY A 97 -0.88 -13.71 -9.78
CA GLY A 97 -1.22 -13.87 -8.38
C GLY A 97 -2.12 -15.07 -8.16
N PHE A 98 -2.56 -15.20 -6.92
CA PHE A 98 -3.42 -16.28 -6.52
C PHE A 98 -4.35 -15.85 -5.38
N VAL A 99 -5.46 -16.57 -5.25
CA VAL A 99 -6.25 -16.65 -4.03
C VAL A 99 -5.94 -18.00 -3.40
N SER A 100 -5.58 -18.00 -2.12
CA SER A 100 -5.32 -19.22 -1.36
C SER A 100 -6.17 -19.28 -0.10
N VAL A 101 -6.35 -20.49 0.42
CA VAL A 101 -7.01 -20.75 1.71
C VAL A 101 -6.07 -21.56 2.59
N SER A 102 -5.91 -21.15 3.84
CA SER A 102 -5.28 -21.96 4.88
C SER A 102 -6.31 -22.28 5.96
N THR A 103 -6.54 -23.58 6.18
CA THR A 103 -7.39 -24.05 7.28
C THR A 103 -6.67 -24.09 8.62
N VAL A 104 -5.33 -24.07 8.60
CA VAL A 104 -4.48 -24.01 9.79
C VAL A 104 -4.49 -22.59 10.37
N SER A 105 -4.24 -21.59 9.52
CA SER A 105 -4.24 -20.17 9.91
C SER A 105 -5.63 -19.52 9.85
N GLN A 106 -6.64 -20.23 9.35
CA GLN A 106 -8.02 -19.76 9.20
C GLN A 106 -8.14 -18.44 8.41
N GLU A 107 -7.52 -18.41 7.24
CA GLU A 107 -7.46 -17.22 6.40
C GLU A 107 -7.59 -17.53 4.91
N ILE A 108 -8.03 -16.51 4.18
CA ILE A 108 -8.09 -16.43 2.72
C ILE A 108 -7.11 -15.32 2.32
N VAL A 109 -6.13 -15.63 1.48
CA VAL A 109 -5.11 -14.65 1.07
C VAL A 109 -5.14 -14.46 -0.44
N LEU A 110 -5.34 -13.22 -0.87
CA LEU A 110 -5.17 -12.74 -2.24
C LEU A 110 -3.78 -12.11 -2.36
N ALA A 111 -2.89 -12.75 -3.09
CA ALA A 111 -1.51 -12.29 -3.28
C ALA A 111 -1.26 -11.89 -4.74
N PHE A 112 -0.57 -10.76 -4.94
CA PHE A 112 -0.17 -10.26 -6.25
C PHE A 112 1.35 -10.22 -6.37
N ARG A 113 1.84 -10.70 -7.51
CA ARG A 113 3.24 -10.62 -7.92
C ARG A 113 3.59 -9.19 -8.33
N GLY A 114 4.81 -8.76 -8.05
CA GLY A 114 5.37 -7.57 -8.69
C GLY A 114 5.90 -7.81 -10.11
N SER A 115 6.48 -6.79 -10.72
CA SER A 115 7.11 -6.92 -12.04
C SER A 115 8.36 -7.79 -11.97
N SER A 116 8.58 -8.62 -12.99
CA SER A 116 9.86 -9.31 -13.19
C SER A 116 10.99 -8.31 -13.53
N SER A 117 10.65 -7.18 -14.16
CA SER A 117 11.60 -6.15 -14.62
C SER A 117 11.37 -4.79 -13.94
N ILE A 118 11.74 -4.68 -12.65
CA ILE A 118 11.53 -3.46 -11.83
C ILE A 118 12.28 -2.23 -12.41
N ARG A 119 13.44 -2.42 -13.06
CA ARG A 119 14.15 -1.32 -13.74
C ARG A 119 13.36 -0.76 -14.92
N ASN A 120 12.73 -1.62 -15.72
CA ASN A 120 11.90 -1.18 -16.84
C ASN A 120 10.68 -0.42 -16.33
N PHE A 121 10.07 -0.88 -15.23
CA PHE A 121 8.98 -0.15 -14.57
C PHE A 121 9.37 1.30 -14.19
N ILE A 122 10.61 1.54 -13.72
CA ILE A 122 11.10 2.89 -13.42
C ILE A 122 11.48 3.67 -14.69
N ALA A 123 11.99 3.01 -15.71
CA ALA A 123 12.33 3.66 -16.98
C ALA A 123 11.07 4.11 -17.75
N ASP A 124 9.98 3.35 -17.66
CA ASP A 124 8.73 3.56 -18.37
C ASP A 124 7.68 4.29 -17.51
N LEU A 125 8.11 5.10 -16.53
CA LEU A 125 7.20 5.83 -15.64
C LEU A 125 6.19 6.64 -16.45
N ASN A 126 4.93 6.28 -16.29
CA ASN A 126 3.77 7.01 -16.76
C ASN A 126 2.99 7.47 -15.53
N PHE A 127 2.42 8.68 -15.57
CA PHE A 127 1.66 9.26 -14.46
C PHE A 127 0.18 9.42 -14.80
N ALA A 128 -0.30 8.75 -15.85
CA ALA A 128 -1.69 8.79 -16.25
C ALA A 128 -2.62 8.32 -15.11
N TYR A 129 -3.64 9.12 -14.86
CA TYR A 129 -4.71 8.84 -13.90
C TYR A 129 -5.95 8.29 -14.58
N VAL A 130 -6.69 7.46 -13.84
CA VAL A 130 -8.08 7.09 -14.13
C VAL A 130 -8.90 7.19 -12.86
N ASP A 131 -10.19 7.50 -12.99
CA ASP A 131 -11.11 7.54 -11.85
C ASP A 131 -11.24 6.15 -11.21
N PHE A 132 -11.26 6.11 -9.87
CA PHE A 132 -11.34 4.85 -9.14
C PHE A 132 -12.08 4.98 -7.81
N GLY A 133 -13.18 4.23 -7.66
CA GLY A 133 -13.84 3.95 -6.37
C GLY A 133 -14.70 5.08 -5.79
N CYS A 134 -14.11 6.23 -5.48
CA CYS A 134 -14.75 7.34 -4.77
C CYS A 134 -14.75 8.67 -5.56
N SER A 135 -15.59 9.61 -5.12
CA SER A 135 -15.64 10.95 -5.72
C SER A 135 -14.30 11.68 -5.56
N GLY A 136 -13.76 12.19 -6.68
CA GLY A 136 -12.46 12.87 -6.72
C GLY A 136 -11.25 11.93 -6.64
N CYS A 137 -11.46 10.62 -6.54
CA CYS A 137 -10.39 9.65 -6.40
C CYS A 137 -9.90 9.19 -7.76
N SER A 138 -8.59 9.29 -7.96
CA SER A 138 -7.93 8.81 -9.17
C SER A 138 -6.75 7.92 -8.81
N ALA A 139 -6.61 6.82 -9.55
CA ALA A 139 -5.53 5.85 -9.43
C ALA A 139 -4.66 5.85 -10.69
N HIS A 140 -3.42 5.38 -10.58
CA HIS A 140 -2.55 5.18 -11.72
C HIS A 140 -3.19 4.19 -12.72
N ALA A 141 -3.28 4.61 -13.98
CA ALA A 141 -3.99 3.89 -15.05
C ALA A 141 -3.52 2.45 -15.21
N GLY A 142 -2.20 2.23 -15.25
CA GLY A 142 -1.63 0.88 -15.41
C GLY A 142 -1.97 -0.05 -14.25
N PHE A 143 -2.02 0.46 -13.01
CA PHE A 143 -2.37 -0.35 -11.84
C PHE A 143 -3.86 -0.68 -11.83
N ALA A 144 -4.71 0.27 -12.21
CA ALA A 144 -6.14 0.06 -12.35
C ALA A 144 -6.45 -0.98 -13.44
N THR A 145 -5.78 -0.94 -14.58
CA THR A 145 -5.89 -1.97 -15.64
C THR A 145 -5.43 -3.33 -15.13
N ALA A 146 -4.30 -3.40 -14.43
CA ALA A 146 -3.78 -4.65 -13.88
C ALA A 146 -4.70 -5.27 -12.81
N TRP A 147 -5.44 -4.46 -12.05
CA TRP A 147 -6.49 -4.97 -11.16
C TRP A 147 -7.74 -5.41 -11.94
N ALA A 148 -8.17 -4.61 -12.92
CA ALA A 148 -9.43 -4.83 -13.62
C ALA A 148 -9.49 -6.18 -14.34
N GLU A 149 -8.36 -6.69 -14.82
CA GLU A 149 -8.28 -7.92 -15.59
C GLU A 149 -8.62 -9.19 -14.76
N PRO A 150 -7.95 -9.50 -13.63
CA PRO A 150 -8.31 -10.64 -12.79
C PRO A 150 -9.54 -10.40 -11.90
N ARG A 151 -10.04 -9.16 -11.79
CA ARG A 151 -11.08 -8.75 -10.84
C ARG A 151 -12.30 -9.67 -10.81
N SER A 152 -12.87 -10.01 -11.96
CA SER A 152 -14.10 -10.81 -12.03
C SER A 152 -13.89 -12.23 -11.50
N ALA A 153 -12.79 -12.88 -11.89
CA ALA A 153 -12.41 -14.21 -11.42
C ALA A 153 -12.08 -14.20 -9.93
N VAL A 154 -11.35 -13.19 -9.45
CA VAL A 154 -11.02 -13.01 -8.04
C VAL A 154 -12.28 -12.83 -7.20
N LEU A 155 -13.22 -11.98 -7.62
CA LEU A 155 -14.48 -11.78 -6.88
C LEU A 155 -15.33 -13.06 -6.83
N ALA A 156 -15.34 -13.85 -7.91
CA ALA A 156 -16.02 -15.14 -7.92
C ALA A 156 -15.37 -16.14 -6.94
N ALA A 157 -14.04 -16.24 -6.96
CA ALA A 157 -13.29 -17.12 -6.06
C ALA A 157 -13.44 -16.70 -4.59
N LEU A 158 -13.35 -15.40 -4.29
CA LEU A 158 -13.55 -14.88 -2.94
C LEU A 158 -14.97 -15.11 -2.44
N LYS A 159 -15.99 -14.92 -3.29
CA LYS A 159 -17.38 -15.23 -2.93
C LYS A 159 -17.57 -16.71 -2.58
N ALA A 160 -16.95 -17.61 -3.34
CA ALA A 160 -17.00 -19.05 -3.05
C ALA A 160 -16.26 -19.39 -1.75
N ALA A 161 -15.04 -18.87 -1.57
CA ALA A 161 -14.22 -19.14 -0.40
C ALA A 161 -14.83 -18.58 0.88
N THR A 162 -15.37 -17.35 0.88
CA THR A 162 -16.01 -16.77 2.07
C THR A 162 -17.37 -17.41 2.39
N ALA A 163 -18.08 -17.94 1.40
CA ALA A 163 -19.28 -18.75 1.65
C ALA A 163 -18.94 -20.07 2.34
N GLN A 164 -17.82 -20.69 1.96
CA GLN A 164 -17.34 -21.94 2.56
C GLN A 164 -16.69 -21.71 3.94
N TYR A 165 -15.98 -20.60 4.11
CA TYR A 165 -15.20 -20.27 5.31
C TYR A 165 -15.59 -18.87 5.85
N PRO A 166 -16.82 -18.70 6.38
CA PRO A 166 -17.35 -17.38 6.73
C PRO A 166 -16.64 -16.70 7.91
N SER A 167 -15.92 -17.45 8.74
CA SER A 167 -15.14 -16.91 9.86
C SER A 167 -13.67 -16.64 9.51
N TYR A 168 -13.23 -16.97 8.29
CA TYR A 168 -11.83 -16.82 7.93
C TYR A 168 -11.51 -15.38 7.60
N LYS A 169 -10.31 -14.96 8.00
CA LYS A 169 -9.83 -13.62 7.73
C LYS A 169 -9.49 -13.45 6.24
N LEU A 170 -9.90 -12.35 5.61
CA LEU A 170 -9.44 -12.00 4.28
C LEU A 170 -8.23 -11.07 4.35
N VAL A 171 -7.17 -11.44 3.65
CA VAL A 171 -5.95 -10.64 3.53
C VAL A 171 -5.60 -10.43 2.07
N VAL A 172 -5.20 -9.21 1.73
CA VAL A 172 -4.70 -8.83 0.42
C VAL A 172 -3.25 -8.40 0.59
N THR A 173 -2.36 -8.93 -0.24
CA THR A 173 -0.94 -8.62 -0.14
C THR A 173 -0.24 -8.59 -1.48
N GLY A 174 0.91 -7.92 -1.52
CA GLY A 174 1.75 -7.86 -2.70
C GLY A 174 3.02 -7.07 -2.45
N HIS A 175 4.02 -7.35 -3.29
CA HIS A 175 5.31 -6.67 -3.29
C HIS A 175 5.49 -5.86 -4.57
N SER A 176 6.20 -4.72 -4.50
CA SER A 176 6.48 -3.87 -5.67
C SER A 176 5.18 -3.45 -6.38
N LEU A 177 5.11 -3.60 -7.72
CA LEU A 177 3.88 -3.44 -8.51
C LEU A 177 2.68 -4.20 -7.93
N GLY A 178 2.90 -5.41 -7.39
CA GLY A 178 1.86 -6.21 -6.77
C GLY A 178 1.29 -5.56 -5.52
N GLY A 179 2.09 -4.77 -4.79
CA GLY A 179 1.61 -3.95 -3.67
C GLY A 179 0.66 -2.84 -4.11
N ALA A 180 0.89 -2.24 -5.28
CA ALA A 180 0.00 -1.23 -5.84
C ALA A 180 -1.36 -1.82 -6.24
N VAL A 181 -1.34 -2.97 -6.93
CA VAL A 181 -2.55 -3.70 -7.32
C VAL A 181 -3.29 -4.23 -6.10
N ALA A 182 -2.58 -4.76 -5.10
CA ALA A 182 -3.14 -5.16 -3.81
C ALA A 182 -3.88 -4.01 -3.12
N THR A 183 -3.34 -2.79 -3.20
CA THR A 183 -3.98 -1.59 -2.62
C THR A 183 -5.32 -1.28 -3.30
N LEU A 184 -5.36 -1.33 -4.64
CA LEU A 184 -6.60 -1.13 -5.41
C LEU A 184 -7.62 -2.24 -5.14
N ALA A 185 -7.17 -3.50 -5.13
CA ALA A 185 -8.00 -4.66 -4.86
C ALA A 185 -8.62 -4.59 -3.45
N ALA A 186 -7.83 -4.29 -2.42
CA ALA A 186 -8.34 -4.15 -1.06
C ALA A 186 -9.37 -3.02 -0.94
N ALA A 187 -9.13 -1.88 -1.60
CA ALA A 187 -10.05 -0.75 -1.55
C ALA A 187 -11.40 -1.05 -2.23
N ASP A 188 -11.36 -1.74 -3.37
CA ASP A 188 -12.55 -2.23 -4.08
C ASP A 188 -13.31 -3.30 -3.27
N LEU A 189 -12.59 -4.28 -2.70
CA LEU A 189 -13.18 -5.33 -1.85
C LEU A 189 -13.87 -4.77 -0.61
N ARG A 190 -13.23 -3.83 0.10
CA ARG A 190 -13.81 -3.14 1.27
C ARG A 190 -15.09 -2.39 0.90
N SER A 191 -15.13 -1.77 -0.29
CA SER A 191 -16.31 -1.07 -0.80
C SER A 191 -17.47 -2.03 -1.12
N GLN A 192 -17.16 -3.29 -1.40
CA GLN A 192 -18.14 -4.36 -1.61
C GLN A 192 -18.53 -5.07 -0.31
N GLY A 193 -18.04 -4.61 0.85
CA GLY A 193 -18.39 -5.13 2.17
C GLY A 193 -17.47 -6.24 2.70
N TYR A 194 -16.37 -6.55 2.03
CA TYR A 194 -15.40 -7.51 2.56
C TYR A 194 -14.54 -6.88 3.66
N ALA A 195 -14.38 -7.58 4.79
CA ALA A 195 -13.42 -7.22 5.84
C ALA A 195 -12.01 -7.67 5.45
N ALA A 196 -11.38 -6.92 4.53
CA ALA A 196 -10.05 -7.23 4.00
C ALA A 196 -8.95 -6.43 4.72
N ASP A 197 -7.93 -7.10 5.23
CA ASP A 197 -6.67 -6.46 5.64
C ASP A 197 -5.71 -6.35 4.46
N LEU A 198 -4.89 -5.31 4.44
CA LEU A 198 -3.93 -5.00 3.39
C LEU A 198 -2.51 -4.94 3.95
N TYR A 199 -1.60 -5.73 3.37
CA TYR A 199 -0.18 -5.72 3.68
C TYR A 199 0.64 -5.57 2.40
N THR A 200 1.36 -4.47 2.24
CA THR A 200 2.17 -4.21 1.04
C THR A 200 3.63 -4.00 1.38
N TYR A 201 4.52 -4.38 0.46
CA TYR A 201 5.97 -4.33 0.65
C TYR A 201 6.60 -3.64 -0.56
N GLY A 202 7.31 -2.55 -0.35
CA GLY A 202 7.93 -1.81 -1.47
C GLY A 202 6.92 -1.27 -2.49
N SER A 203 5.68 -1.04 -2.09
CA SER A 203 4.64 -0.54 -3.01
C SER A 203 4.96 0.87 -3.48
N PRO A 204 4.81 1.18 -4.78
CA PRO A 204 4.77 2.56 -5.25
C PRO A 204 3.50 3.27 -4.75
N ARG A 205 3.45 4.60 -4.90
CA ARG A 205 2.24 5.41 -4.69
C ARG A 205 1.21 5.03 -5.75
N VAL A 206 -0.06 4.94 -5.35
CA VAL A 206 -1.10 4.29 -6.16
C VAL A 206 -2.08 5.28 -6.78
N GLY A 207 -2.38 6.38 -6.08
CA GLY A 207 -3.37 7.35 -6.51
C GLY A 207 -3.12 8.74 -5.96
N ASN A 208 -4.06 9.63 -6.22
CA ASN A 208 -4.05 10.99 -5.71
C ASN A 208 -4.37 11.04 -4.20
N SER A 209 -4.38 12.24 -3.63
CA SER A 209 -4.65 12.48 -2.22
C SER A 209 -6.03 12.01 -1.75
N ALA A 210 -7.08 12.22 -2.56
CA ALA A 210 -8.42 11.75 -2.28
C ALA A 210 -8.47 10.21 -2.20
N PHE A 211 -7.84 9.52 -3.17
CA PHE A 211 -7.71 8.07 -3.15
C PHE A 211 -6.94 7.58 -1.92
N ALA A 212 -5.76 8.15 -1.64
CA ALA A 212 -4.92 7.74 -0.51
C ALA A 212 -5.63 7.93 0.84
N SER A 213 -6.34 9.05 1.02
CA SER A 213 -7.15 9.33 2.21
C SER A 213 -8.31 8.35 2.34
N TRP A 214 -9.01 8.09 1.24
CA TRP A 214 -10.12 7.15 1.22
C TRP A 214 -9.70 5.74 1.63
N VAL A 215 -8.66 5.17 1.01
CA VAL A 215 -8.16 3.82 1.37
C VAL A 215 -7.70 3.77 2.82
N SER A 216 -7.04 4.83 3.31
CA SER A 216 -6.57 4.91 4.69
C SER A 216 -7.70 5.02 5.72
N ALA A 217 -8.86 5.53 5.32
CA ALA A 217 -10.04 5.69 6.18
C ALA A 217 -10.97 4.46 6.17
N GLN A 218 -10.80 3.52 5.23
CA GLN A 218 -11.59 2.30 5.20
C GLN A 218 -11.27 1.39 6.40
N SER A 219 -12.27 0.65 6.88
CA SER A 219 -12.10 -0.33 7.95
C SER A 219 -11.20 -1.49 7.52
N GLY A 220 -10.38 -1.97 8.45
CA GLY A 220 -9.39 -3.02 8.23
C GLY A 220 -7.97 -2.49 8.39
N ILE A 221 -6.99 -3.39 8.48
CA ILE A 221 -5.59 -2.98 8.59
C ILE A 221 -5.10 -2.51 7.22
N THR A 222 -4.44 -1.36 7.17
CA THR A 222 -3.65 -0.92 6.03
C THR A 222 -2.20 -0.79 6.49
N ALA A 223 -1.36 -1.74 6.11
CA ALA A 223 0.05 -1.77 6.50
C ALA A 223 0.94 -1.72 5.26
N ARG A 224 1.61 -0.58 5.07
CA ARG A 224 2.58 -0.37 3.99
C ARG A 224 4.00 -0.44 4.56
N VAL A 225 4.77 -1.43 4.16
CA VAL A 225 6.15 -1.63 4.59
C VAL A 225 7.11 -1.08 3.55
N THR A 226 8.09 -0.29 3.99
CA THR A 226 9.17 0.27 3.16
C THR A 226 10.52 -0.13 3.75
N HIS A 227 11.55 -0.22 2.91
CA HIS A 227 12.88 -0.67 3.34
C HIS A 227 13.97 0.35 3.00
N VAL A 228 14.67 0.84 4.02
CA VAL A 228 15.80 1.79 3.90
C VAL A 228 15.54 2.86 2.81
N ASN A 229 16.42 2.99 1.82
CA ASN A 229 16.31 3.89 0.67
C ASN A 229 15.74 3.23 -0.59
N ASP A 230 14.88 2.21 -0.47
CA ASP A 230 14.15 1.62 -1.60
C ASP A 230 13.51 2.74 -2.46
N PRO A 231 13.83 2.83 -3.76
CA PRO A 231 13.32 3.88 -4.62
C PRO A 231 11.87 3.70 -5.07
N VAL A 232 11.32 2.48 -5.05
CA VAL A 232 9.99 2.21 -5.62
C VAL A 232 8.88 2.91 -4.83
N PRO A 233 8.86 2.91 -3.48
CA PRO A 233 7.89 3.69 -2.71
C PRO A 233 8.04 5.20 -2.85
N ARG A 234 9.08 5.70 -3.52
CA ARG A 234 9.27 7.13 -3.79
C ARG A 234 8.65 7.56 -5.11
N LEU A 235 7.99 6.65 -5.83
CA LEU A 235 7.39 6.88 -7.14
C LEU A 235 5.93 6.41 -7.16
N PRO A 236 5.08 7.00 -8.03
CA PRO A 236 5.29 8.27 -8.74
C PRO A 236 5.49 9.47 -7.78
N PRO A 237 6.11 10.59 -8.22
CA PRO A 237 6.43 11.72 -7.35
C PRO A 237 5.21 12.46 -6.77
N MET A 238 5.37 13.09 -5.61
CA MET A 238 4.30 13.84 -4.92
C MET A 238 4.10 15.22 -5.52
N LEU A 239 5.18 15.98 -5.75
CA LEU A 239 5.09 17.38 -6.18
C LEU A 239 4.66 17.53 -7.63
N ILE A 240 5.31 16.79 -8.54
CA ILE A 240 5.09 16.98 -9.98
C ILE A 240 3.90 16.18 -10.54
N ALA A 241 3.45 15.16 -9.80
CA ALA A 241 2.41 14.24 -10.28
C ALA A 241 1.25 14.05 -9.30
N GLY A 242 1.27 14.65 -8.10
CA GLY A 242 0.14 14.63 -7.17
C GLY A 242 -0.14 13.28 -6.49
N PHE A 243 0.75 12.30 -6.64
CA PHE A 243 0.56 10.98 -6.04
C PHE A 243 0.79 11.03 -4.54
N ARG A 244 0.02 10.23 -3.80
CA ARG A 244 0.10 10.11 -2.34
C ARG A 244 0.09 8.65 -1.90
N HIS A 245 0.60 8.42 -0.70
CA HIS A 245 0.63 7.10 -0.07
C HIS A 245 -0.52 6.91 0.89
N THR A 246 -0.95 5.66 1.08
CA THR A 246 -1.76 5.30 2.25
C THR A 246 -0.96 5.44 3.54
N THR A 247 -1.66 5.55 4.66
CA THR A 247 -1.08 5.67 6.00
C THR A 247 -1.62 4.59 6.94
N PRO A 248 -0.83 4.07 7.91
CA PRO A 248 0.57 4.38 8.21
C PRO A 248 1.61 3.63 7.35
N GLU A 249 2.85 4.14 7.38
CA GLU A 249 4.07 3.49 6.90
C GLU A 249 4.80 2.77 8.03
N TYR A 250 5.24 1.54 7.79
CA TYR A 250 6.13 0.76 8.65
C TYR A 250 7.50 0.66 7.97
N TRP A 251 8.40 1.59 8.30
CA TRP A 251 9.69 1.71 7.64
C TRP A 251 10.77 0.91 8.36
N LEU A 252 11.37 -0.05 7.66
CA LEU A 252 12.56 -0.78 8.10
C LEU A 252 13.75 0.18 7.96
N SER A 253 14.12 0.81 9.08
CA SER A 253 14.85 2.08 9.10
C SER A 253 16.36 1.96 9.39
N THR A 254 16.82 0.79 9.81
CA THR A 254 18.20 0.49 10.16
C THR A 254 18.82 -0.48 9.15
N GLY A 255 20.10 -0.84 9.32
CA GLY A 255 20.76 -1.82 8.46
C GLY A 255 21.11 -1.32 7.05
N GLY A 256 21.45 -2.26 6.17
CA GLY A 256 21.74 -2.03 4.75
C GLY A 256 20.71 -2.66 3.82
N ALA A 257 20.92 -2.48 2.51
CA ALA A 257 19.98 -2.87 1.45
C ALA A 257 19.60 -4.36 1.40
N THR A 258 20.39 -5.25 2.00
CA THR A 258 20.12 -6.71 2.01
C THR A 258 19.74 -7.25 3.40
N THR A 259 19.45 -6.36 4.35
CA THR A 259 19.11 -6.75 5.72
C THR A 259 17.75 -7.44 5.75
N VAL A 260 17.64 -8.53 6.51
CA VAL A 260 16.40 -9.33 6.61
C VAL A 260 16.00 -9.64 8.06
N ASP A 261 16.96 -9.61 8.97
CA ASP A 261 16.85 -9.94 10.39
C ASP A 261 16.39 -8.76 11.26
N TYR A 262 15.42 -8.00 10.74
CA TYR A 262 14.83 -6.88 11.47
C TYR A 262 14.13 -7.32 12.75
N THR A 263 14.16 -6.44 13.75
CA THR A 263 13.42 -6.52 15.01
C THR A 263 12.38 -5.41 15.10
N LEU A 264 11.51 -5.46 16.12
CA LEU A 264 10.54 -4.39 16.41
C LEU A 264 11.20 -3.01 16.54
N ALA A 265 12.40 -2.93 17.11
CA ALA A 265 13.10 -1.68 17.36
C ALA A 265 13.58 -0.99 16.07
N ASP A 266 13.69 -1.76 14.99
CA ASP A 266 14.17 -1.26 13.70
C ASP A 266 13.06 -0.65 12.84
N VAL A 267 11.80 -0.83 13.25
CA VAL A 267 10.64 -0.34 12.52
C VAL A 267 10.23 1.04 13.02
N LYS A 268 10.43 2.05 12.18
CA LYS A 268 9.91 3.40 12.41
C LYS A 268 8.53 3.52 11.78
N VAL A 269 7.54 3.96 12.56
CA VAL A 269 6.20 4.22 12.05
C VAL A 269 6.07 5.69 11.63
N CYS A 270 5.67 5.94 10.38
CA CYS A 270 5.37 7.27 9.86
C CYS A 270 3.89 7.40 9.49
N THR A 271 3.24 8.45 9.96
CA THR A 271 1.84 8.77 9.67
C THR A 271 1.72 9.93 8.69
N GLY A 272 0.56 10.02 8.03
CA GLY A 272 0.29 11.00 6.98
C GLY A 272 0.47 10.42 5.56
N ILE A 273 -0.31 10.94 4.62
CA ILE A 273 -0.34 10.48 3.22
C ILE A 273 0.76 11.09 2.35
N ALA A 274 1.47 12.08 2.88
CA ALA A 274 2.51 12.85 2.19
C ALA A 274 3.76 13.05 3.08
N THR A 275 4.08 12.08 3.94
CA THR A 275 5.16 12.21 4.91
C THR A 275 6.53 11.90 4.29
N THR A 276 7.51 12.75 4.57
CA THR A 276 8.93 12.56 4.21
C THR A 276 9.78 12.08 5.40
N GLY A 277 9.17 11.85 6.57
CA GLY A 277 9.90 11.45 7.78
C GLY A 277 10.47 10.02 7.78
N CYS A 278 10.19 9.22 6.75
CA CYS A 278 10.63 7.83 6.56
C CYS A 278 11.26 7.64 5.16
N ASN A 279 10.90 6.58 4.41
CA ASN A 279 11.56 6.21 3.16
C ASN A 279 11.62 7.36 2.13
N ALA A 280 10.54 8.14 2.01
CA ALA A 280 10.47 9.25 1.05
C ALA A 280 11.51 10.37 1.30
N GLY A 281 11.99 10.54 2.54
CA GLY A 281 13.02 11.53 2.88
C GLY A 281 14.46 11.01 2.85
N THR A 282 14.67 9.76 2.41
CA THR A 282 16.03 9.21 2.26
C THR A 282 16.77 9.83 1.10
N VAL A 283 18.10 9.65 1.03
CA VAL A 283 18.89 10.09 -0.14
C VAL A 283 18.41 9.36 -1.40
N PRO A 284 18.05 10.09 -2.48
CA PRO A 284 17.63 9.48 -3.75
C PRO A 284 18.65 8.48 -4.29
N THR A 285 18.14 7.36 -4.82
CA THR A 285 18.94 6.34 -5.50
C THR A 285 18.06 5.63 -6.53
N LEU A 286 18.67 4.96 -7.51
CA LEU A 286 18.00 3.98 -8.38
C LEU A 286 18.56 2.57 -8.15
N ASN A 287 19.30 2.36 -7.06
CA ASN A 287 19.70 1.02 -6.65
C ASN A 287 18.47 0.26 -6.12
N LEU A 288 18.22 -0.90 -6.72
CA LEU A 288 17.09 -1.77 -6.38
C LEU A 288 17.43 -2.85 -5.35
N ASP A 289 18.64 -2.87 -4.79
CA ASP A 289 19.01 -3.88 -3.81
C ASP A 289 18.05 -3.86 -2.62
N ALA A 290 17.80 -2.68 -2.03
CA ALA A 290 16.84 -2.52 -0.93
C ALA A 290 15.43 -3.00 -1.30
N HIS A 291 15.03 -2.80 -2.56
CA HIS A 291 13.73 -3.19 -3.05
C HIS A 291 13.54 -4.72 -3.13
N ARG A 292 14.62 -5.52 -3.11
CA ARG A 292 14.52 -6.99 -3.18
C ARG A 292 14.35 -7.66 -1.82
N TYR A 293 14.57 -6.94 -0.72
CA TYR A 293 14.59 -7.51 0.62
C TYR A 293 13.55 -6.85 1.52
N TYR A 294 12.66 -7.66 2.08
CA TYR A 294 11.61 -7.24 3.01
C TYR A 294 11.42 -8.35 4.04
N PHE A 295 12.21 -8.35 5.12
CA PHE A 295 12.34 -9.46 6.10
C PHE A 295 12.87 -10.79 5.55
N LEU A 296 12.94 -10.91 4.23
CA LEU A 296 13.43 -12.04 3.45
C LEU A 296 13.77 -11.58 2.02
N PRO A 297 14.46 -12.39 1.21
CA PRO A 297 14.63 -12.17 -0.22
C PRO A 297 13.29 -12.29 -0.97
N ALA A 298 12.56 -11.18 -1.10
CA ALA A 298 11.16 -11.18 -1.54
C ALA A 298 10.98 -11.54 -3.01
N THR A 299 12.01 -11.35 -3.83
CA THR A 299 11.99 -11.62 -5.27
C THR A 299 12.75 -12.89 -5.66
N GLU A 300 13.26 -13.68 -4.71
CA GLU A 300 14.15 -14.83 -4.98
C GLU A 300 13.51 -15.93 -5.83
N CYS A 301 12.19 -16.06 -5.76
CA CYS A 301 11.42 -17.02 -6.55
C CYS A 301 11.15 -16.54 -7.98
N ALA A 302 11.43 -15.27 -8.30
CA ALA A 302 11.22 -14.75 -9.63
C ALA A 302 12.13 -15.52 -10.61
N PRO A 303 11.65 -15.90 -11.80
CA PRO A 303 12.51 -16.53 -12.79
C PRO A 303 13.73 -15.66 -13.03
N ASP A 304 14.91 -16.29 -13.13
CA ASP A 304 16.15 -15.63 -13.52
C ASP A 304 15.94 -14.93 -14.87
N LEU A 305 15.57 -13.66 -14.84
CA LEU A 305 15.88 -12.78 -15.93
C LEU A 305 17.38 -12.60 -15.85
N ALA A 306 18.10 -13.34 -16.70
CA ALA A 306 19.53 -13.18 -16.89
C ALA A 306 19.85 -11.70 -17.15
N PHE A 307 20.14 -10.96 -16.09
CA PHE A 307 20.74 -9.64 -16.17
C PHE A 307 22.17 -9.89 -16.62
N LYS A 308 22.42 -9.74 -17.93
CA LYS A 308 23.77 -9.58 -18.45
C LYS A 308 24.36 -8.34 -17.80
N ARG A 309 25.16 -8.55 -16.76
CA ARG A 309 25.87 -7.52 -16.01
C ARG A 309 26.89 -6.73 -16.86
N ASP A 310 27.12 -7.16 -18.10
CA ASP A 310 28.16 -6.67 -19.00
C ASP A 310 27.64 -6.15 -20.35
N GLU A 311 26.33 -6.00 -20.57
CA GLU A 311 25.89 -5.15 -21.68
C GLU A 311 25.79 -3.71 -21.16
N PRO A 312 26.68 -2.78 -21.57
CA PRO A 312 26.32 -1.37 -21.50
C PRO A 312 24.99 -1.29 -22.22
N MET A 313 23.97 -0.72 -21.57
CA MET A 313 22.63 -0.56 -22.12
C MET A 313 22.71 -0.52 -23.64
N SER A 314 22.34 -1.62 -24.30
CA SER A 314 21.85 -1.48 -25.66
C SER A 314 20.76 -0.43 -25.52
N PRO A 315 20.87 0.74 -26.17
CA PRO A 315 19.81 1.71 -26.12
C PRO A 315 18.62 1.01 -26.79
N ALA A 316 17.79 0.32 -26.00
CA ALA A 316 16.37 0.41 -26.20
C ALA A 316 16.17 1.91 -26.24
N ARG A 317 16.04 2.44 -27.46
CA ARG A 317 15.80 3.86 -27.69
C ARG A 317 14.65 4.18 -26.76
N ARG A 318 14.97 4.85 -25.64
CA ARG A 318 13.97 5.41 -24.74
C ARG A 318 12.99 6.11 -25.66
N ALA A 319 11.72 5.73 -25.60
CA ALA A 319 10.73 6.42 -26.41
C ALA A 319 10.88 7.91 -26.10
N ASP A 320 10.87 8.74 -27.14
CA ASP A 320 10.91 10.19 -27.01
C ASP A 320 9.80 10.60 -26.00
N GLY A 321 10.17 11.28 -24.91
CA GLY A 321 9.26 11.67 -23.83
C GLY A 321 9.27 10.82 -22.55
N THR A 322 10.14 9.81 -22.40
CA THR A 322 10.34 9.08 -21.12
C THR A 322 11.33 9.80 -20.18
N ALA A 323 11.11 9.71 -18.87
CA ALA A 323 11.93 10.36 -17.86
C ALA A 323 13.39 9.86 -17.88
N SER A 324 14.36 10.75 -17.73
CA SER A 324 15.76 10.37 -17.52
C SER A 324 15.98 9.87 -16.08
N ASP A 325 17.07 9.13 -15.83
CA ASP A 325 17.44 8.72 -14.46
C ASP A 325 17.70 9.95 -13.57
N GLU A 326 18.26 11.02 -14.17
CA GLU A 326 18.46 12.31 -13.52
C GLU A 326 17.12 12.98 -13.17
N ASP A 327 16.14 12.95 -14.07
CA ASP A 327 14.80 13.45 -13.80
C ASP A 327 14.18 12.71 -12.60
N VAL A 328 14.21 11.38 -12.61
CA VAL A 328 13.64 10.56 -11.54
C VAL A 328 14.31 10.86 -10.20
N LEU A 329 15.64 10.94 -10.16
CA LEU A 329 16.39 11.31 -8.96
C LEU A 329 16.06 12.73 -8.50
N SER A 330 15.91 13.67 -9.43
CA SER A 330 15.56 15.07 -9.12
C SER A 330 14.17 15.18 -8.50
N TRP A 331 13.18 14.40 -8.98
CA TRP A 331 11.84 14.39 -8.41
C TRP A 331 11.81 13.80 -7.01
N MET A 332 12.56 12.72 -6.78
CA MET A 332 12.74 12.14 -5.44
C MET A 332 13.42 13.11 -4.47
N ALA A 333 14.38 13.90 -4.95
CA ALA A 333 15.06 14.93 -4.16
C ALA A 333 14.10 16.07 -3.80
N ALA A 334 13.38 16.59 -4.80
CA ALA A 334 12.40 17.66 -4.61
C ALA A 334 11.31 17.25 -3.61
N ASP A 335 10.78 16.03 -3.73
CA ASP A 335 9.83 15.47 -2.78
C ASP A 335 10.40 15.39 -1.35
N ALA A 336 11.67 14.99 -1.20
CA ALA A 336 12.32 14.83 0.11
C ALA A 336 12.61 16.17 0.81
N GLU A 337 12.89 17.21 0.04
CA GLU A 337 13.17 18.57 0.52
C GLU A 337 11.90 19.41 0.73
N ALA A 338 10.77 18.97 0.18
CA ALA A 338 9.49 19.65 0.29
C ALA A 338 9.04 19.83 1.76
N SER A 339 8.55 21.03 2.09
CA SER A 339 7.94 21.26 3.39
C SER A 339 6.59 20.53 3.47
N PRO A 340 6.09 20.20 4.68
CA PRO A 340 4.76 19.63 4.83
C PRO A 340 3.65 20.48 4.16
N GLY A 341 3.84 21.80 4.09
CA GLY A 341 2.91 22.73 3.42
C GLY A 341 2.86 22.51 1.91
N ASP A 342 4.02 22.33 1.26
CA ASP A 342 4.14 22.11 -0.18
C ASP A 342 3.50 20.78 -0.63
N LEU A 343 3.49 19.79 0.26
CA LEU A 343 2.89 18.48 0.01
C LEU A 343 1.39 18.40 0.37
N SER A 344 0.86 19.43 1.04
CA SER A 344 -0.53 19.49 1.52
C SER A 344 -1.49 20.24 0.58
N THR A 345 -0.99 20.83 -0.50
CA THR A 345 -1.81 21.56 -1.46
C THR A 345 -2.52 20.60 -2.42
N ASP A 346 -3.74 20.21 -2.05
CA ASP A 346 -4.80 19.80 -2.97
C ASP A 346 -5.98 20.78 -2.86
#